data_AF-A0A6A7ME57-F1
#
_entry.id   AF-A0A6A7ME57-F1
#
_cell.length_a   1.000
_cell.length_b   1.000
_cell.length_c   1.000
_cell.angle_alpha   90.00
_cell.angle_beta   90.00
_cell.angle_gamma   90.00
#
_symmetry.space_group_name_H-M   'P 1'
#
loop_
_entity.id
_entity.type
_entity.pdbx_description
1 polymer ?
#
loop_
_entity_poly.entity_id
_entity_poly.type
_entity_poly.pdbx_seq_one_letter_code
_entity_poly.pdbx_strand_id
1 'polypeptide(L)'
;GRFDAAHELGHLVLHRHAAPNGQEAEQDANAFASALLMPPASVRAQAPRFATIDNLMRLKKVWGVSLAAMTYRLHKLDLLSEWHYRKLYIEISSRGFRKKEPDGAPREISQVLQKVFAALRKEGVSKEEVAEALRVHPKDIDELVFGLALTSLNGIPHSGDRSRPRPPLRLVSSED
;
A
#
# COMPACT_ATOMS: atom_id res chain seq x y z
N GLY A 1 3.81 6.31 3.19
CA GLY A 1 4.19 5.03 3.82
C GLY A 1 3.07 4.54 4.71
N ARG A 2 3.18 3.37 5.36
CA ARG A 2 2.12 2.82 6.25
C ARG A 2 1.68 3.83 7.32
N PHE A 3 2.63 4.53 7.91
CA PHE A 3 2.36 5.54 8.93
C PHE A 3 1.52 6.70 8.38
N ASP A 4 1.89 7.26 7.24
CA ASP A 4 1.13 8.32 6.58
C ASP A 4 -0.29 7.86 6.24
N ALA A 5 -0.46 6.65 5.68
CA ALA A 5 -1.79 6.12 5.37
C ALA A 5 -2.65 5.93 6.64
N ALA A 6 -2.05 5.46 7.73
CA ALA A 6 -2.73 5.34 9.03
C ALA A 6 -3.03 6.71 9.67
N HIS A 7 -2.20 7.71 9.41
CA HIS A 7 -2.39 9.09 9.86
C HIS A 7 -3.59 9.73 9.15
N GLU A 8 -3.66 9.64 7.81
CA GLU A 8 -4.82 10.09 7.03
C GLU A 8 -6.10 9.37 7.46
N LEU A 9 -6.03 8.06 7.72
CA LEU A 9 -7.15 7.32 8.28
C LEU A 9 -7.56 7.85 9.66
N GLY A 10 -6.60 8.23 10.50
CA GLY A 10 -6.85 8.90 11.78
C GLY A 10 -7.68 10.18 11.61
N HIS A 11 -7.33 11.02 10.64
CA HIS A 11 -8.13 12.21 10.33
C HIS A 11 -9.56 11.86 9.93
N LEU A 12 -9.73 10.88 9.04
CA LEU A 12 -11.06 10.46 8.59
C LEU A 12 -11.93 9.91 9.72
N VAL A 13 -11.33 9.18 10.67
CA VAL A 13 -12.06 8.55 11.78
C VAL A 13 -12.35 9.54 12.90
N LEU A 14 -11.36 10.32 13.33
CA LEU A 14 -11.45 11.16 14.54
C LEU A 14 -11.98 12.56 14.25
N HIS A 15 -11.79 13.07 13.03
CA HIS A 15 -12.05 14.47 12.70
C HIS A 15 -13.06 14.65 11.55
N ARG A 16 -13.94 13.66 11.32
CA ARG A 16 -14.94 13.66 10.23
C ARG A 16 -15.82 14.92 10.14
N HIS A 17 -16.13 15.53 11.29
CA HIS A 17 -17.07 16.65 11.40
C HIS A 17 -16.42 17.97 11.85
N ALA A 18 -15.12 17.96 12.12
CA ALA A 18 -14.36 19.16 12.45
C ALA A 18 -13.48 19.51 11.26
N ALA A 19 -13.26 20.79 10.97
CA ALA A 19 -12.17 21.15 10.08
C ALA A 19 -10.87 20.61 10.72
N PRO A 20 -10.03 19.83 10.00
CA PRO A 20 -8.79 19.26 10.53
C PRO A 20 -7.72 20.35 10.66
N ASN A 21 -8.06 21.44 11.34
CA ASN A 21 -7.29 22.66 11.34
C ASN A 21 -6.81 22.88 12.77
N GLY A 22 -5.66 22.31 13.10
CA GLY A 22 -5.05 22.55 14.40
C GLY A 22 -3.94 21.59 14.75
N GLN A 23 -3.03 22.05 15.58
CA GLN A 23 -1.91 21.26 16.11
C GLN A 23 -2.39 20.04 16.93
N GLU A 24 -3.60 20.09 17.49
CA GLU A 24 -4.20 18.99 18.24
C GLU A 24 -4.66 17.85 17.31
N ALA A 25 -5.35 18.16 16.22
CA ALA A 25 -5.80 17.15 15.25
C ALA A 25 -4.61 16.38 14.63
N GLU A 26 -3.52 17.07 14.33
CA GLU A 26 -2.27 16.46 13.89
C GLU A 26 -1.67 15.52 14.94
N GLN A 27 -1.71 15.90 16.21
CA GLN A 27 -1.21 15.07 17.31
C GLN A 27 -2.08 13.83 17.50
N ASP A 28 -3.40 13.98 17.43
CA ASP A 28 -4.36 12.90 17.54
C ASP A 28 -4.22 11.91 16.39
N ALA A 29 -4.11 12.39 15.14
CA ALA A 29 -3.87 11.54 13.97
C ALA A 29 -2.55 10.77 14.08
N ASN A 30 -1.48 11.41 14.55
CA ASN A 30 -0.20 10.74 14.82
C ASN A 30 -0.32 9.69 15.94
N ALA A 31 -1.03 10.02 17.02
CA ALA A 31 -1.26 9.10 18.13
C ALA A 31 -2.05 7.87 17.65
N PHE A 32 -3.12 8.09 16.90
CA PHE A 32 -3.93 7.05 16.25
C PHE A 32 -3.08 6.16 15.35
N ALA A 33 -2.33 6.73 14.40
CA ALA A 33 -1.50 5.98 13.47
C ALA A 33 -0.47 5.10 14.20
N SER A 34 0.19 5.66 15.22
CA SER A 34 1.17 4.93 16.03
C SER A 34 0.53 3.78 16.81
N ALA A 35 -0.69 3.96 17.33
CA ALA A 35 -1.39 2.94 18.10
C ALA A 35 -2.00 1.84 17.23
N LEU A 36 -2.53 2.21 16.07
CA LEU A 36 -3.08 1.30 15.07
C LEU A 36 -1.99 0.37 14.53
N LEU A 37 -0.85 0.93 14.13
CA LEU A 37 0.25 0.15 13.57
C LEU A 37 1.01 -0.63 14.63
N MET A 38 1.14 -0.09 15.84
CA MET A 38 1.96 -0.66 16.90
C MET A 38 1.17 -0.73 18.23
N PRO A 39 0.32 -1.75 18.41
CA PRO A 39 -0.52 -1.87 19.61
C PRO A 39 0.29 -1.89 20.92
N PRO A 40 -0.14 -1.18 21.98
CA PRO A 40 0.66 -1.01 23.21
C PRO A 40 1.12 -2.33 23.82
N ALA A 41 0.21 -3.30 23.97
CA ALA A 41 0.53 -4.60 24.57
C ALA A 41 1.58 -5.37 23.75
N SER A 42 1.45 -5.35 22.42
CA SER A 42 2.39 -6.01 21.51
C SER A 42 3.78 -5.37 21.56
N VAL A 43 3.84 -4.03 21.60
CA VAL A 43 5.11 -3.31 21.71
C VAL A 43 5.77 -3.56 23.07
N ARG A 44 5.02 -3.46 24.18
CA ARG A 44 5.57 -3.70 25.53
C ARG A 44 6.13 -5.12 25.68
N ALA A 45 5.47 -6.12 25.10
CA ALA A 45 5.92 -7.52 25.14
C ALA A 45 7.26 -7.74 24.40
N GLN A 46 7.59 -6.90 23.41
CA GLN A 46 8.78 -7.03 22.58
C GLN A 46 9.82 -5.92 22.84
N ALA A 47 9.52 -4.99 23.75
CA ALA A 47 10.35 -3.84 24.01
C ALA A 47 11.73 -4.29 24.53
N PRO A 48 12.83 -3.81 23.94
CA PRO A 48 14.15 -4.15 24.43
C PRO A 48 14.37 -3.52 25.80
N ARG A 49 15.13 -4.20 26.67
CA ARG A 49 15.52 -3.65 27.98
C ARG A 49 16.27 -2.32 27.86
N PHE A 50 17.06 -2.16 26.79
CA PHE A 50 17.74 -0.92 26.43
C PHE A 50 17.58 -0.70 24.93
N ALA A 51 16.96 0.40 24.50
CA ALA A 51 16.83 0.71 23.08
C ALA A 51 18.15 1.19 22.47
N THR A 52 18.49 0.68 21.30
CA THR A 52 19.65 1.07 20.49
C THR A 52 19.23 1.07 19.02
N ILE A 53 19.90 1.81 18.16
CA ILE A 53 19.55 1.82 16.72
C ILE A 53 19.48 0.40 16.14
N ASP A 54 20.42 -0.46 16.48
CA ASP A 54 20.48 -1.83 15.94
C ASP A 54 19.30 -2.69 16.38
N ASN A 55 18.84 -2.56 17.64
CA ASN A 55 17.67 -3.31 18.07
C ASN A 55 16.36 -2.71 17.55
N LEU A 56 16.28 -1.40 17.39
CA LEU A 56 15.11 -0.74 16.77
C LEU A 56 15.00 -1.09 15.28
N MET A 57 16.13 -1.26 14.59
CA MET A 57 16.17 -1.78 13.22
C MET A 57 15.61 -3.20 13.10
N ARG A 58 15.80 -4.05 14.12
CA ARG A 58 15.16 -5.37 14.16
C ARG A 58 13.68 -5.26 14.53
N LEU A 59 13.37 -4.47 15.56
CA LEU A 59 12.04 -4.32 16.12
C LEU A 59 11.04 -3.74 15.11
N LYS A 60 11.45 -2.73 14.32
CA LYS A 60 10.57 -2.09 13.32
C LYS A 60 10.05 -3.06 12.25
N LYS A 61 10.76 -4.17 12.00
CA LYS A 61 10.37 -5.18 11.01
C LYS A 61 9.11 -5.94 11.40
N VAL A 62 8.83 -6.06 12.71
CA VAL A 62 7.64 -6.75 13.23
C VAL A 62 6.35 -6.05 12.78
N TRP A 63 6.34 -4.71 12.79
CA TRP A 63 5.17 -3.92 12.38
C TRP A 63 5.31 -3.31 10.98
N GLY A 64 6.48 -3.45 10.35
CA GLY A 64 6.76 -2.88 9.02
C GLY A 64 6.76 -1.34 9.02
N VAL A 65 7.27 -0.72 10.09
CA VAL A 65 7.30 0.74 10.27
C VAL A 65 8.72 1.30 10.06
N SER A 66 8.83 2.62 9.96
CA SER A 66 10.13 3.30 9.93
C SER A 66 10.81 3.29 11.30
N LEU A 67 12.12 3.48 11.30
CA LEU A 67 12.92 3.62 12.51
C LEU A 67 12.45 4.80 13.36
N ALA A 68 12.09 5.91 12.70
CA ALA A 68 11.53 7.09 13.37
C ALA A 68 10.18 6.78 14.05
N ALA A 69 9.27 6.10 13.35
CA ALA A 69 7.96 5.72 13.90
C ALA A 69 8.10 4.75 15.08
N MET A 70 8.99 3.76 15.00
CA MET A 70 9.27 2.83 16.11
C MET A 70 9.83 3.57 17.33
N THR A 71 10.79 4.47 17.12
CA THR A 71 11.40 5.27 18.20
C THR A 71 10.36 6.19 18.85
N TYR A 72 9.54 6.87 18.04
CA TYR A 72 8.43 7.68 18.51
C TYR A 72 7.44 6.85 19.35
N ARG A 73 7.11 5.64 18.90
CA ARG A 73 6.15 4.78 19.61
C ARG A 73 6.65 4.35 20.98
N LEU A 74 7.92 3.95 21.09
CA LEU A 74 8.50 3.61 22.39
C LEU A 74 8.48 4.80 23.34
N HIS A 75 8.75 6.00 22.83
CA HIS A 75 8.66 7.23 23.61
C HIS A 75 7.22 7.49 24.09
N LYS A 76 6.21 7.37 23.22
CA LYS A 76 4.80 7.53 23.58
C LYS A 76 4.24 6.46 24.52
N LEU A 77 4.97 5.38 24.76
CA LEU A 77 4.61 4.33 25.72
C LEU A 77 5.42 4.41 27.02
N ASP A 78 6.18 5.49 27.20
CA ASP A 78 7.10 5.73 28.33
C ASP A 78 8.18 4.64 28.47
N LEU A 79 8.51 3.98 27.35
CA LEU A 79 9.60 3.00 27.28
C LEU A 79 10.95 3.65 26.98
N LEU A 80 10.93 4.93 26.56
CA LEU A 80 12.10 5.79 26.44
C LEU A 80 11.87 7.06 27.24
N SER A 81 12.90 7.50 27.96
CA SER A 81 12.93 8.86 28.47
C SER A 81 13.09 9.85 27.32
N GLU A 82 12.64 11.10 27.53
CA GLU A 82 12.85 12.21 26.61
C GLU A 82 14.31 12.36 26.18
N TRP A 83 15.24 12.23 27.13
CA TRP A 83 16.68 12.30 26.84
C TRP A 83 17.12 11.19 25.89
N HIS A 84 16.71 9.95 26.16
CA HIS A 84 17.10 8.81 25.34
C HIS A 84 16.46 8.87 23.94
N TYR A 85 15.19 9.27 23.88
CA TYR A 85 14.49 9.53 22.62
C TYR A 85 15.25 10.54 21.75
N ARG A 86 15.64 11.70 22.31
CA ARG A 86 16.41 12.72 21.59
C ARG A 86 17.76 12.19 21.10
N LYS A 87 18.48 11.44 21.94
CA LYS A 87 19.76 10.82 21.58
C LYS A 87 19.63 9.89 20.38
N LEU A 88 18.65 8.99 20.40
CA LEU A 88 18.36 8.09 19.29
C LEU A 88 17.98 8.88 18.03
N TYR A 89 17.17 9.93 18.15
CA TYR A 89 16.74 10.72 17.00
C TYR A 89 17.89 11.49 16.32
N ILE A 90 18.83 12.00 17.12
CA ILE A 90 20.08 12.60 16.63
C ILE A 90 20.89 11.55 15.87
N GLU A 91 21.02 10.35 16.40
CA GLU A 91 21.76 9.26 15.79
C GLU A 91 21.13 8.76 14.48
N ILE A 92 19.80 8.64 14.43
CA ILE A 92 19.04 8.35 13.19
C ILE A 92 19.37 9.40 12.14
N SER A 93 19.43 10.67 12.53
CA SER A 93 19.70 11.78 11.62
C SER A 93 21.15 11.78 11.15
N SER A 94 22.12 11.58 12.04
CA SER A 94 23.55 11.58 11.72
C SER A 94 23.95 10.42 10.80
N ARG A 95 23.27 9.26 10.94
CA ARG A 95 23.43 8.11 10.03
C ARG A 95 22.69 8.26 8.69
N GLY A 96 21.98 9.37 8.47
CA GLY A 96 21.23 9.64 7.23
C GLY A 96 19.91 8.86 7.09
N PHE A 97 19.48 8.14 8.13
CA PHE A 97 18.34 7.24 8.08
C PHE A 97 16.99 7.95 7.94
N ARG A 98 16.91 9.25 8.23
CA ARG A 98 15.73 10.07 7.91
C ARG A 98 15.51 10.26 6.41
N LYS A 99 16.60 10.28 5.62
CA LYS A 99 16.53 10.45 4.16
C LYS A 99 16.41 9.11 3.46
N LYS A 100 17.15 8.11 3.94
CA LYS A 100 17.13 6.75 3.40
C LYS A 100 16.92 5.76 4.53
N GLU A 101 15.69 5.29 4.68
CA GLU A 101 15.31 4.32 5.69
C GLU A 101 16.13 3.02 5.50
N PRO A 102 16.88 2.56 6.52
CA PRO A 102 17.62 1.31 6.45
C PRO A 102 16.65 0.14 6.52
N ASP A 103 16.83 -0.91 5.70
CA ASP A 103 15.92 -2.06 5.65
C ASP A 103 14.44 -1.66 5.60
N GLY A 104 14.09 -0.75 4.67
CA GLY A 104 12.72 -0.27 4.50
C GLY A 104 11.75 -1.41 4.20
N ALA A 105 10.55 -1.34 4.78
CA ALA A 105 9.49 -2.28 4.45
C ALA A 105 9.14 -2.19 2.94
N PRO A 106 8.73 -3.30 2.30
CA PRO A 106 8.23 -3.28 0.94
C PRO A 106 7.12 -2.24 0.78
N ARG A 107 7.06 -1.55 -0.36
CA ARG A 107 5.96 -0.63 -0.62
C ARG A 107 4.66 -1.42 -0.76
N GLU A 108 3.64 -0.96 -0.07
CA GLU A 108 2.29 -1.49 -0.26
C GLU A 108 1.74 -1.01 -1.60
N ILE A 109 1.02 -1.91 -2.27
CA ILE A 109 0.33 -1.65 -3.53
C ILE A 109 -1.16 -1.85 -3.32
N SER A 110 -1.99 -1.04 -3.99
CA SER A 110 -3.44 -1.20 -3.94
C SER A 110 -3.84 -2.55 -4.52
N GLN A 111 -4.53 -3.36 -3.72
CA GLN A 111 -5.14 -4.60 -4.18
C GLN A 111 -6.55 -4.38 -4.75
N VAL A 112 -7.12 -3.18 -4.61
CA VAL A 112 -8.52 -2.90 -4.98
C VAL A 112 -8.72 -3.12 -6.47
N LEU A 113 -7.92 -2.47 -7.31
CA LEU A 113 -8.05 -2.60 -8.77
C LEU A 113 -7.84 -4.04 -9.22
N GLN A 114 -6.84 -4.74 -8.67
CA GLN A 114 -6.60 -6.15 -8.98
C GLN A 114 -7.81 -7.03 -8.63
N LYS A 115 -8.42 -6.82 -7.45
CA LYS A 115 -9.59 -7.58 -7.01
C LYS A 115 -10.84 -7.23 -7.82
N VAL A 116 -11.08 -5.95 -8.10
CA VAL A 116 -12.21 -5.48 -8.89
C VAL A 116 -12.13 -6.03 -10.31
N PHE A 117 -10.99 -5.91 -11.00
CA PHE A 117 -10.83 -6.48 -12.34
C PHE A 117 -10.94 -8.00 -12.34
N ALA A 118 -10.43 -8.69 -11.31
CA ALA A 118 -10.62 -10.12 -11.18
C ALA A 118 -12.09 -10.52 -10.99
N ALA A 119 -12.87 -9.73 -10.24
CA ALA A 119 -14.31 -9.95 -10.06
C ALA A 119 -15.10 -9.69 -11.36
N LEU A 120 -14.87 -8.55 -12.03
CA LEU A 120 -15.49 -8.22 -13.31
C LEU A 120 -15.25 -9.30 -14.37
N ARG A 121 -14.03 -9.84 -14.46
CA ARG A 121 -13.73 -10.97 -15.36
C ARG A 121 -14.53 -12.23 -15.04
N LYS A 122 -14.77 -12.54 -13.75
CA LYS A 122 -15.60 -13.69 -13.36
C LYS A 122 -17.06 -13.51 -13.75
N GLU A 123 -17.53 -12.26 -13.78
CA GLU A 123 -18.87 -11.88 -14.24
C GLU A 123 -18.96 -11.78 -15.77
N GLY A 124 -17.85 -12.00 -16.49
CA GLY A 124 -17.79 -11.92 -17.95
C GLY A 124 -17.70 -10.50 -18.50
N VAL A 125 -17.51 -9.50 -17.63
CA VAL A 125 -17.39 -8.10 -18.04
C VAL A 125 -16.01 -7.87 -18.67
N SER A 126 -16.03 -7.46 -19.93
CA SER A 126 -14.87 -7.14 -20.75
C SER A 126 -14.32 -5.75 -20.43
N LYS A 127 -13.08 -5.51 -20.87
CA LYS A 127 -12.43 -4.21 -20.71
C LYS A 127 -13.16 -3.13 -21.53
N GLU A 128 -13.67 -3.50 -22.68
CA GLU A 128 -14.40 -2.66 -23.61
C GLU A 128 -15.70 -2.15 -22.96
N GLU A 129 -16.44 -3.03 -22.28
CA GLU A 129 -17.66 -2.67 -21.54
C GLU A 129 -17.36 -1.71 -20.38
N VAL A 130 -16.24 -1.91 -19.67
CA VAL A 130 -15.81 -0.98 -18.61
C VAL A 130 -15.47 0.39 -19.19
N ALA A 131 -14.74 0.42 -20.32
CA ALA A 131 -14.36 1.66 -20.99
C ALA A 131 -15.60 2.43 -21.49
N GLU A 132 -16.57 1.71 -22.07
CA GLU A 132 -17.85 2.28 -22.51
C GLU A 132 -18.65 2.85 -21.33
N ALA A 133 -18.78 2.10 -20.23
CA ALA A 133 -19.50 2.56 -19.03
C ALA A 133 -18.87 3.81 -18.41
N LEU A 134 -17.54 3.92 -18.44
CA LEU A 134 -16.79 5.07 -17.95
C LEU A 134 -16.67 6.20 -18.99
N ARG A 135 -17.14 5.99 -20.23
CA ARG A 135 -17.01 6.92 -21.37
C ARG A 135 -15.57 7.35 -21.65
N VAL A 136 -14.65 6.40 -21.60
CA VAL A 136 -13.22 6.59 -21.92
C VAL A 136 -12.78 5.64 -23.01
N HIS A 137 -11.65 5.92 -23.67
CA HIS A 137 -11.11 5.00 -24.65
C HIS A 137 -10.52 3.76 -23.95
N PRO A 138 -10.65 2.53 -24.49
CA PRO A 138 -10.09 1.34 -23.85
C PRO A 138 -8.58 1.43 -23.57
N LYS A 139 -7.84 2.18 -24.38
CA LYS A 139 -6.41 2.44 -24.14
C LYS A 139 -6.17 3.23 -22.85
N ASP A 140 -7.04 4.18 -22.53
CA ASP A 140 -6.92 5.04 -21.35
C ASP A 140 -7.07 4.23 -20.06
N ILE A 141 -7.85 3.14 -20.09
CA ILE A 141 -7.97 2.22 -18.94
C ILE A 141 -6.61 1.61 -18.58
N ASP A 142 -5.78 1.23 -19.57
CA ASP A 142 -4.45 0.66 -19.28
C ASP A 142 -3.50 1.70 -18.69
N GLU A 143 -3.57 2.93 -19.19
CA GLU A 143 -2.75 4.06 -18.75
C GLU A 143 -3.14 4.49 -17.33
N LEU A 144 -4.45 4.62 -17.04
CA LEU A 144 -4.99 5.01 -15.73
C LEU A 144 -4.75 3.96 -14.65
N VAL A 145 -4.72 2.69 -15.03
CA VAL A 145 -4.47 1.56 -14.11
C VAL A 145 -2.97 1.24 -14.02
N PHE A 146 -2.10 2.03 -14.68
CA PHE A 146 -0.64 1.88 -14.68
C PHE A 146 -0.17 0.46 -15.00
N GLY A 147 -0.89 -0.26 -15.86
CA GLY A 147 -0.59 -1.66 -16.17
C GLY A 147 -0.76 -2.65 -15.01
N LEU A 148 -1.38 -2.27 -13.88
CA LEU A 148 -1.74 -3.21 -12.79
C LEU A 148 -2.71 -4.31 -13.27
N ALA A 149 -3.44 -4.06 -14.36
CA ALA A 149 -4.25 -5.06 -15.05
C ALA A 149 -3.43 -6.02 -15.95
N LEU A 150 -2.24 -5.59 -16.41
CA LEU A 150 -1.40 -6.28 -17.40
C LEU A 150 -0.49 -7.37 -16.81
N THR A 151 -0.19 -7.36 -15.51
CA THR A 151 0.57 -8.48 -14.88
C THR A 151 -0.27 -9.76 -14.77
N SER A 152 -1.57 -9.72 -15.08
CA SER A 152 -2.42 -10.90 -15.22
C SER A 152 -2.71 -11.28 -16.69
N LEU A 153 -2.16 -10.56 -17.67
CA LEU A 153 -2.37 -10.80 -19.10
C LEU A 153 -1.22 -11.56 -19.77
N ASN A 154 -0.05 -11.66 -19.13
CA ASN A 154 1.06 -12.49 -19.61
C ASN A 154 1.15 -13.78 -18.78
N GLY A 155 0.18 -14.68 -18.98
CA GLY A 155 0.11 -15.96 -18.27
C GLY A 155 -0.66 -17.03 -19.02
N ILE A 156 0.06 -17.74 -19.90
CA ILE A 156 -0.21 -19.06 -20.49
C ILE A 156 -1.33 -19.12 -21.56
N PRO A 157 -1.02 -19.47 -22.82
CA PRO A 157 -2.04 -19.83 -23.79
C PRO A 157 -2.71 -21.12 -23.32
N HIS A 158 -3.95 -21.03 -22.86
CA HIS A 158 -4.74 -22.22 -22.59
C HIS A 158 -5.12 -22.83 -23.95
N SER A 159 -4.43 -23.90 -24.32
CA SER A 159 -4.85 -24.82 -25.39
C SER A 159 -6.13 -25.53 -24.93
N GLY A 160 -7.26 -24.84 -25.10
CA GLY A 160 -8.59 -25.32 -24.77
C GLY A 160 -9.51 -25.16 -25.97
N ASP A 161 -9.56 -26.21 -26.76
CA ASP A 161 -10.61 -26.66 -27.68
C ASP A 161 -11.65 -25.62 -28.16
N ARG A 162 -11.47 -25.13 -29.39
CA ARG A 162 -12.55 -24.52 -30.18
C ARG A 162 -12.92 -25.45 -31.32
N SER A 163 -13.62 -26.54 -31.02
CA SER A 163 -14.42 -27.27 -32.00
C SER A 163 -15.64 -26.42 -32.42
N ARG A 164 -15.42 -25.46 -33.33
CA ARG A 164 -16.49 -24.96 -34.20
C ARG A 164 -16.08 -25.22 -35.64
N PRO A 165 -16.83 -26.02 -36.42
CA PRO A 165 -16.50 -26.25 -37.82
C PRO A 165 -16.60 -24.92 -38.57
N ARG A 166 -15.49 -24.50 -39.20
CA ARG A 166 -15.48 -23.34 -40.09
C ARG A 166 -16.30 -23.66 -41.34
N PRO A 167 -17.19 -22.76 -41.79
CA PRO A 167 -17.91 -22.96 -43.05
C PRO A 167 -16.93 -22.93 -44.24
N PRO A 168 -17.13 -23.77 -45.27
CA PRO A 168 -16.21 -23.81 -46.42
C PRO A 168 -16.44 -22.58 -47.30
N LEU A 169 -15.46 -21.67 -47.32
CA LEU A 169 -15.41 -20.58 -48.28
C LEU A 169 -14.83 -21.13 -49.60
N ARG A 170 -15.53 -20.90 -50.71
CA ARG A 170 -15.10 -21.27 -52.07
C ARG A 170 -14.77 -19.99 -52.83
N LEU A 171 -13.58 -19.94 -53.42
CA LEU A 171 -13.18 -18.85 -54.31
C LEU A 171 -13.98 -18.95 -55.61
N VAL A 172 -14.65 -17.85 -55.98
CA VAL A 172 -15.21 -17.65 -57.33
C VAL A 172 -14.25 -16.73 -58.05
N SER A 173 -13.56 -17.26 -59.06
CA SER A 173 -12.83 -16.45 -60.04
C SER A 173 -13.84 -15.86 -61.01
N SER A 174 -13.88 -14.53 -61.11
CA SER A 174 -14.55 -13.83 -62.21
C SER A 174 -13.62 -13.84 -63.44
N GLU A 175 -14.03 -14.54 -64.50
CA GLU A 175 -13.54 -14.28 -65.85
C GLU A 175 -14.43 -13.24 -66.52
N ASP A 176 -13.80 -12.51 -67.44
CA ASP A 176 -14.20 -11.36 -68.26
C ASP A 176 -14.19 -9.95 -67.64
#